data_AF-A0A383AWG0-F1
#
_entry.id   AF-A0A383AWG0-F1
#
_cell.length_a   1.000
_cell.length_b   1.000
_cell.length_c   1.000
_cell.angle_alpha   90.00
_cell.angle_beta   90.00
_cell.angle_gamma   90.00
#
_symmetry.space_group_name_H-M   'P 1'
#
loop_
_entity.id
_entity.type
_entity.pdbx_description
1 polymer ?
#
loop_
_entity_poly.entity_id
_entity_poly.type
_entity_poly.pdbx_seq_one_letter_code
_entity_poly.pdbx_strand_id
1 'polypeptide(L)'
;MKIEKIAVTIFKTRSKKVNDTDGHTHPGPEHDSEEAMLTVTTDDGHSGYAFGSPESLRSYVIDNFVKKVFMDQDPMDREKLWINLAKWQRGSGASLTDRTMAVAEMALWDLAGRVLNIPVWKLLGGYREKVPAYGSTMCGDEMEGGLATPADYGNFAEWMVNRGYKAIKLHT
;
A
#
# COMPACT_ATOMS: atom_id res chain seq x y z
N MET A 1 15.83 20.51 5.01
CA MET A 1 15.61 19.15 5.55
C MET A 1 16.09 18.19 4.48
N LYS A 2 16.94 17.22 4.81
CA LYS A 2 17.40 16.20 3.85
C LYS A 2 17.14 14.79 4.39
N ILE A 3 16.91 13.85 3.48
CA ILE A 3 16.76 12.43 3.83
C ILE A 3 18.13 11.88 4.26
N GLU A 4 18.22 11.44 5.51
CA GLU A 4 19.46 10.88 6.10
C GLU A 4 19.44 9.34 6.21
N LYS A 5 18.25 8.73 6.21
CA LYS A 5 18.12 7.29 6.42
C LYS A 5 16.87 6.74 5.74
N ILE A 6 17.03 5.57 5.11
CA ILE A 6 15.95 4.77 4.55
C ILE A 6 16.10 3.35 5.08
N ALA A 7 15.06 2.86 5.76
CA ALA A 7 15.04 1.54 6.37
C ALA A 7 13.77 0.77 5.99
N VAL A 8 13.89 -0.55 5.93
CA VAL A 8 12.76 -1.46 5.76
C VAL A 8 12.70 -2.38 6.97
N THR A 9 11.54 -2.45 7.61
CA THR A 9 11.27 -3.38 8.71
C THR A 9 10.27 -4.42 8.22
N ILE A 10 10.70 -5.69 8.19
CA ILE A 10 9.82 -6.83 7.94
C ILE A 10 9.28 -7.31 9.27
N PHE A 11 7.97 -7.50 9.35
CA PHE A 11 7.30 -7.99 10.55
C PHE A 11 6.18 -8.96 10.18
N LYS A 12 5.78 -9.79 11.15
CA LYS A 12 4.69 -10.73 10.97
C LYS A 12 3.37 -10.10 11.38
N THR A 13 2.34 -10.30 10.58
CA THR A 13 0.95 -9.98 10.89
C THR A 13 0.11 -11.24 10.88
N ARG A 14 -0.81 -11.34 11.85
CA ARG A 14 -1.75 -12.45 11.93
C ARG A 14 -2.94 -12.20 11.01
N SER A 15 -3.19 -13.13 10.10
CA SER A 15 -4.21 -12.98 9.05
C SER A 15 -4.95 -14.29 8.78
N LYS A 16 -6.19 -14.16 8.30
CA LYS A 16 -6.99 -15.26 7.71
C LYS A 16 -7.09 -15.14 6.19
N LYS A 17 -6.38 -14.20 5.57
CA LYS A 17 -6.39 -13.99 4.12
C LYS A 17 -5.33 -14.85 3.47
N VAL A 18 -5.74 -15.73 2.56
CA VAL A 18 -4.85 -16.53 1.73
C VAL A 18 -5.00 -16.09 0.27
N ASN A 19 -3.97 -16.30 -0.55
CA ASN A 19 -4.08 -16.10 -2.00
C ASN A 19 -4.02 -17.44 -2.72
N ASP A 20 -4.85 -17.63 -3.74
CA ASP A 20 -4.74 -18.78 -4.64
C ASP A 20 -3.57 -18.62 -5.63
N THR A 21 -3.42 -19.59 -6.55
CA THR A 21 -2.32 -19.61 -7.53
C THR A 21 -2.39 -18.47 -8.54
N ASP A 22 -3.56 -17.87 -8.73
CA ASP A 22 -3.79 -16.77 -9.67
C ASP A 22 -3.71 -15.39 -8.97
N GLY A 23 -3.50 -15.40 -7.65
CA GLY A 23 -3.30 -14.22 -6.83
C GLY A 23 -4.59 -13.61 -6.28
N HIS A 24 -5.72 -14.33 -6.34
CA HIS A 24 -6.98 -13.88 -5.75
C HIS A 24 -7.01 -14.18 -4.25
N THR A 25 -7.51 -13.22 -3.48
CA THR A 25 -7.59 -13.34 -2.02
C THR A 25 -8.88 -14.02 -1.58
N HIS A 26 -8.74 -15.03 -0.72
CA HIS A 26 -9.82 -15.81 -0.11
C HIS A 26 -9.67 -15.85 1.42
N PRO A 27 -10.75 -16.10 2.19
CA PRO A 27 -10.61 -16.46 3.59
C PRO A 27 -10.03 -17.88 3.74
N GLY A 28 -9.25 -18.11 4.79
CA GLY A 28 -8.63 -19.39 5.09
C GLY A 28 -8.22 -19.50 6.56
N PRO A 29 -7.44 -20.54 6.92
CA PRO A 29 -6.92 -20.71 8.27
C PRO A 29 -6.06 -19.53 8.71
N GLU A 30 -6.09 -19.25 10.01
CA GLU A 30 -5.24 -18.23 10.60
C GLU A 30 -3.76 -18.62 10.50
N HIS A 31 -2.94 -17.70 10.00
CA HIS A 31 -1.50 -17.90 9.83
C HIS A 31 -0.76 -16.57 10.01
N ASP A 32 0.57 -16.65 10.12
CA ASP A 32 1.44 -15.47 10.04
C ASP A 32 1.73 -15.18 8.57
N SER A 33 1.58 -13.91 8.19
CA SER A 33 2.04 -13.38 6.91
C SER A 33 3.07 -12.28 7.16
N GLU A 34 4.01 -12.10 6.23
CA GLU A 34 5.02 -11.06 6.34
C GLU A 34 4.58 -9.79 5.62
N GLU A 35 4.72 -8.66 6.30
CA GLU A 35 4.51 -7.32 5.77
C GLU A 35 5.82 -6.53 5.93
N ALA A 36 6.02 -5.54 5.07
CA ALA A 36 7.18 -4.65 5.16
C ALA A 36 6.76 -3.19 5.31
N MET A 37 7.42 -2.49 6.22
CA MET A 37 7.27 -1.04 6.42
C MET A 37 8.54 -0.34 5.94
N LEU A 38 8.39 0.54 4.94
CA LEU A 38 9.42 1.50 4.54
C LEU A 38 9.37 2.71 5.46
N THR A 39 10.51 3.10 6.01
CA THR A 39 10.69 4.33 6.80
C THR A 39 11.70 5.22 6.11
N VAL A 40 11.33 6.48 5.86
CA VAL A 40 12.23 7.54 5.37
C VAL A 40 12.40 8.55 6.49
N THR A 41 13.64 8.82 6.91
CA THR A 41 13.98 9.70 8.04
C THR A 41 14.86 10.84 7.57
N THR A 42 14.61 12.04 8.09
CA THR A 42 15.36 13.26 7.78
C THR A 42 16.37 13.63 8.85
N ASP A 43 17.34 14.47 8.48
CA ASP A 43 18.43 14.94 9.34
C ASP A 43 18.02 15.77 10.56
N ASP A 44 16.75 16.19 10.60
CA ASP A 44 16.13 16.87 11.74
C ASP A 44 15.14 15.97 12.51
N GLY A 45 15.18 14.65 12.27
CA GLY A 45 14.49 13.63 13.06
C GLY A 45 13.05 13.33 12.65
N HIS A 46 12.51 13.97 11.60
CA HIS A 46 11.18 13.62 11.09
C HIS A 46 11.22 12.31 10.32
N SER A 47 10.10 11.61 10.26
CA SER A 47 9.98 10.36 9.51
C SER A 47 8.62 10.20 8.88
N GLY A 48 8.58 9.54 7.72
CA GLY A 48 7.36 9.06 7.08
C GLY A 48 7.43 7.57 6.79
N TYR A 49 6.25 6.96 6.70
CA TYR A 49 6.07 5.52 6.69
C TYR A 49 5.11 5.09 5.57
N ALA A 50 5.39 3.94 4.97
CA ALA A 50 4.47 3.27 4.05
C ALA A 50 4.62 1.75 4.13
N PHE A 51 3.54 1.03 3.87
CA PHE A 51 3.51 -0.43 3.89
C PHE A 51 3.50 -1.01 2.48
N GLY A 52 4.20 -2.11 2.28
CA GLY A 52 4.27 -2.84 1.02
C GLY A 52 4.68 -4.29 1.24
N SER A 53 4.70 -5.09 0.16
CA SER A 53 5.18 -6.46 0.27
C SER A 53 6.70 -6.49 0.52
N PRO A 54 7.22 -7.47 1.29
CA PRO A 54 8.66 -7.69 1.44
C PRO A 54 9.40 -7.73 0.11
N GLU A 55 8.84 -8.38 -0.92
CA GLU A 55 9.42 -8.46 -2.25
C GLU A 55 9.56 -7.11 -2.97
N SER A 56 8.57 -6.22 -2.80
CA SER A 56 8.60 -4.87 -3.40
C SER A 56 9.62 -3.96 -2.70
N LEU A 57 10.02 -4.30 -1.47
CA LEU A 57 10.94 -3.53 -0.62
C LEU A 57 12.22 -4.29 -0.27
N ARG A 58 12.54 -5.37 -1.01
CA ARG A 58 13.74 -6.17 -0.76
C ARG A 58 15.01 -5.31 -0.88
N SER A 59 16.06 -5.68 -0.14
CA SER A 59 17.32 -4.93 -0.04
C SER A 59 17.89 -4.51 -1.38
N TYR A 60 17.92 -5.42 -2.37
CA TYR A 60 18.38 -5.12 -3.72
C TYR A 60 17.72 -3.88 -4.31
N VAL A 61 16.39 -3.77 -4.21
CA VAL A 61 15.64 -2.65 -4.81
C VAL A 61 15.88 -1.36 -4.04
N ILE A 62 15.89 -1.44 -2.70
CA ILE A 62 16.11 -0.28 -1.84
C ILE A 62 17.52 0.30 -2.04
N ASP A 63 18.54 -0.55 -2.03
CA ASP A 63 19.94 -0.12 -2.09
C ASP A 63 20.36 0.31 -3.50
N ASN A 64 19.83 -0.32 -4.56
CA ASN A 64 20.22 -0.01 -5.93
C ASN A 64 19.40 1.06 -6.62
N PHE A 65 18.22 1.43 -6.10
CA PHE A 65 17.34 2.43 -6.73
C PHE A 65 16.90 3.50 -5.72
N VAL A 66 16.12 3.13 -4.70
CA VAL A 66 15.47 4.11 -3.81
C VAL A 66 16.51 4.97 -3.09
N LYS A 67 17.49 4.35 -2.41
CA LYS A 67 18.54 5.09 -1.71
C LYS A 67 19.38 5.96 -2.64
N LYS A 68 19.71 5.47 -3.85
CA LYS A 68 20.51 6.25 -4.82
C LYS A 68 19.79 7.51 -5.30
N VAL A 69 18.46 7.50 -5.34
CA VAL A 69 17.67 8.67 -5.75
C VAL A 69 17.33 9.57 -4.56
N PHE A 70 17.02 9.01 -3.39
CA PHE A 70 16.42 9.76 -2.28
C PHE A 70 17.42 10.29 -1.26
N MET A 71 18.53 9.58 -1.00
CA MET A 71 19.48 9.99 0.04
C MET A 71 20.05 11.39 -0.25
N ASP A 72 20.23 12.18 0.81
CA ASP A 72 20.71 13.57 0.76
C ASP A 72 19.83 14.55 -0.04
N GLN A 73 18.65 14.13 -0.50
CA GLN A 73 17.68 15.01 -1.16
C GLN A 73 16.67 15.60 -0.16
N ASP A 74 16.06 16.73 -0.54
CA ASP A 74 14.92 17.29 0.19
C ASP A 74 13.67 16.42 -0.03
N PRO A 75 13.03 15.87 1.01
CA PRO A 75 11.83 15.05 0.85
C PRO A 75 10.61 15.83 0.32
N MET A 76 10.66 17.17 0.31
CA MET A 76 9.61 18.01 -0.26
C MET A 76 9.70 18.09 -1.79
N ASP A 77 10.84 17.74 -2.40
CA ASP A 77 11.05 17.63 -3.85
C ASP A 77 10.39 16.36 -4.45
N ARG A 78 9.18 15.98 -4.00
CA ARG A 78 8.53 14.70 -4.31
C ARG A 78 8.44 14.40 -5.80
N GLU A 79 8.04 15.38 -6.61
CA GLU A 79 7.93 15.21 -8.07
C GLU A 79 9.29 14.90 -8.71
N LYS A 80 10.34 15.61 -8.31
CA LYS A 80 11.72 15.37 -8.78
C LYS A 80 12.18 13.97 -8.39
N LEU A 81 11.94 13.56 -7.15
CA LEU A 81 12.30 12.23 -6.65
C LEU A 81 11.56 11.12 -7.40
N TRP A 82 10.25 11.29 -7.62
CA TRP A 82 9.43 10.35 -8.40
C TRP A 82 9.92 10.23 -9.84
N ILE A 83 10.10 11.35 -10.55
CA ILE A 83 10.58 11.38 -11.94
C ILE A 83 11.96 10.72 -12.05
N ASN A 84 12.87 10.99 -11.10
CA ASN A 84 14.21 10.41 -11.13
C ASN A 84 14.18 8.91 -10.90
N LEU A 85 13.32 8.40 -10.02
CA LEU A 85 13.13 6.98 -9.81
C LEU A 85 12.48 6.30 -11.03
N ALA A 86 11.46 6.94 -11.63
CA ALA A 86 10.77 6.47 -12.83
C ALA A 86 11.74 6.25 -14.02
N LYS A 87 12.67 7.19 -14.24
CA LYS A 87 13.70 7.08 -15.29
C LYS A 87 14.57 5.82 -15.16
N TRP A 88 14.77 5.31 -13.94
CA TRP A 88 15.60 4.13 -13.69
C TRP A 88 14.86 2.82 -13.96
N GLN A 89 13.52 2.84 -14.09
CA GLN A 89 12.73 1.63 -14.34
C GLN A 89 13.15 0.91 -15.62
N ARG A 90 13.37 1.65 -16.71
CA ARG A 90 13.77 1.09 -18.03
C ARG A 90 15.03 0.24 -17.94
N GLY A 91 16.01 0.65 -17.13
CA GLY A 91 17.30 -0.03 -16.97
C GLY A 91 17.34 -1.02 -15.80
N SER A 92 16.23 -1.21 -15.07
CA SER A 92 16.22 -1.94 -13.81
C SER A 92 16.22 -3.47 -13.95
N GLY A 93 16.18 -4.00 -15.17
CA GLY A 93 15.95 -5.43 -15.40
C GLY A 93 14.61 -5.89 -14.83
N ALA A 94 13.56 -5.06 -14.98
CA ALA A 94 12.23 -5.24 -14.41
C ALA A 94 12.14 -5.31 -12.87
N SER A 95 13.23 -5.00 -12.15
CA SER A 95 13.24 -5.08 -10.69
C SER A 95 12.64 -3.86 -9.98
N LEU A 96 12.69 -2.67 -10.60
CA LEU A 96 12.08 -1.46 -10.07
C LEU A 96 10.65 -1.34 -10.61
N THR A 97 9.69 -1.79 -9.81
CA THR A 97 8.28 -1.84 -10.20
C THR A 97 7.52 -0.61 -9.72
N ASP A 98 6.35 -0.36 -10.31
CA ASP A 98 5.43 0.69 -9.86
C ASP A 98 4.98 0.46 -8.40
N ARG A 99 4.99 -0.79 -7.91
CA ARG A 99 4.68 -1.11 -6.51
C ARG A 99 5.73 -0.55 -5.56
N THR A 100 7.02 -0.69 -5.89
CA THR A 100 8.10 -0.07 -5.12
C THR A 100 7.98 1.45 -5.17
N MET A 101 7.74 2.02 -6.36
CA MET A 101 7.62 3.47 -6.53
C MET A 101 6.47 4.06 -5.72
N ALA A 102 5.30 3.40 -5.73
CA ALA A 102 4.15 3.83 -4.96
C ALA A 102 4.45 3.85 -3.45
N VAL A 103 5.08 2.80 -2.91
CA VAL A 103 5.42 2.75 -1.48
C VAL A 103 6.46 3.81 -1.10
N ALA A 104 7.47 4.03 -1.96
CA ALA A 104 8.46 5.07 -1.75
C ALA A 104 7.84 6.49 -1.74
N GLU A 105 6.94 6.78 -2.68
CA GLU A 105 6.26 8.08 -2.75
C GLU A 105 5.28 8.27 -1.58
N MET A 106 4.51 7.25 -1.20
CA MET A 106 3.61 7.31 -0.03
C MET A 106 4.37 7.66 1.25
N ALA A 107 5.58 7.10 1.45
CA ALA A 107 6.39 7.44 2.61
C ALA A 107 6.83 8.91 2.62
N LEU A 108 7.11 9.51 1.45
CA LEU A 108 7.41 10.95 1.35
C LEU A 108 6.19 11.82 1.62
N TRP A 109 5.00 11.41 1.18
CA TRP A 109 3.75 12.12 1.47
C TRP A 109 3.40 12.06 2.96
N ASP A 110 3.51 10.89 3.59
CA ASP A 110 3.32 10.73 5.03
C ASP A 110 4.34 11.58 5.82
N LEU A 111 5.61 11.59 5.39
CA LEU A 111 6.64 12.45 5.96
C LEU A 111 6.23 13.92 5.91
N ALA A 112 5.83 14.41 4.73
CA ALA A 112 5.42 15.80 4.56
C ALA A 112 4.20 16.16 5.43
N GLY A 113 3.22 15.26 5.52
CA GLY A 113 2.06 15.41 6.40
C GLY A 113 2.45 15.52 7.87
N ARG A 114 3.40 14.71 8.32
CA ARG A 114 3.90 14.71 9.71
C ARG A 114 4.71 15.95 10.04
N VAL A 115 5.63 16.34 9.15
CA VAL A 115 6.42 17.58 9.28
C VAL A 115 5.52 18.80 9.42
N LEU A 116 4.45 18.86 8.62
CA LEU A 116 3.52 19.99 8.61
C LEU A 116 2.38 19.82 9.62
N ASN A 117 2.30 18.68 10.31
CA ASN A 117 1.23 18.28 11.19
C ASN A 117 -0.18 18.46 10.57
N ILE A 118 -0.34 18.07 9.30
CA ILE A 118 -1.61 18.11 8.60
C ILE A 118 -1.87 16.83 7.80
N PRO A 119 -3.13 16.37 7.70
CA PRO A 119 -3.45 15.21 6.89
C PRO A 119 -3.04 15.40 5.42
N VAL A 120 -2.50 14.36 4.79
CA VAL A 120 -2.06 14.39 3.37
C VAL A 120 -3.16 14.90 2.44
N TRP A 121 -4.41 14.51 2.66
CA TRP A 121 -5.52 14.97 1.81
C TRP A 121 -5.79 16.49 1.93
N LYS A 122 -5.46 17.14 3.06
CA LYS A 122 -5.51 18.60 3.20
C LYS A 122 -4.32 19.24 2.46
N LEU A 123 -3.13 18.62 2.51
CA LEU A 123 -1.95 19.07 1.73
C LEU A 123 -2.24 19.11 0.23
N LEU A 124 -3.00 18.14 -0.27
CA LEU A 124 -3.39 18.03 -1.68
C LEU A 124 -4.46 19.05 -2.13
N GLY A 125 -4.89 19.96 -1.26
CA GLY A 125 -5.98 20.90 -1.57
C GLY A 125 -7.35 20.26 -1.33
N GLY A 126 -7.60 19.89 -0.08
CA GLY A 126 -8.72 19.03 0.32
C GLY A 126 -10.09 19.40 -0.26
N TYR A 127 -10.85 18.37 -0.63
CA TYR A 127 -12.18 18.48 -1.24
C TYR A 127 -13.32 18.03 -0.32
N ARG A 128 -13.14 16.90 0.38
CA ARG A 128 -14.18 16.27 1.22
C ARG A 128 -13.57 15.57 2.42
N GLU A 129 -14.27 15.64 3.56
CA GLU A 129 -13.87 15.00 4.83
C GLU A 129 -14.43 13.58 5.00
N LYS A 130 -15.43 13.23 4.20
CA LYS A 130 -16.02 11.89 4.14
C LYS A 130 -16.38 11.53 2.71
N VAL A 131 -16.38 10.23 2.41
CA VAL A 131 -16.75 9.69 1.10
C VAL A 131 -17.57 8.40 1.30
N PRO A 132 -18.67 8.19 0.55
CA PRO A 132 -19.35 6.90 0.56
C PRO A 132 -18.41 5.79 0.04
N ALA A 133 -18.34 4.69 0.76
CA ALA A 133 -17.65 3.47 0.30
C ALA A 133 -18.67 2.50 -0.31
N TYR A 134 -18.22 1.68 -1.26
CA TYR A 134 -18.95 0.52 -1.74
C TYR A 134 -18.41 -0.74 -1.05
N GLY A 135 -19.28 -1.72 -0.84
CA GLY A 135 -18.88 -3.03 -0.37
C GLY A 135 -18.23 -3.80 -1.50
N SER A 136 -16.96 -4.16 -1.35
CA SER A 136 -16.20 -4.90 -2.36
C SER A 136 -16.03 -6.34 -1.88
N THR A 137 -16.68 -7.31 -2.53
CA THR A 137 -16.52 -8.72 -2.17
C THR A 137 -15.10 -9.21 -2.48
N MET A 138 -14.71 -10.34 -1.90
CA MET A 138 -13.63 -11.17 -2.44
C MET A 138 -14.08 -11.83 -3.76
N CYS A 139 -13.17 -12.55 -4.42
CA CYS A 139 -13.51 -13.41 -5.55
C CYS A 139 -14.41 -14.57 -5.09
N GLY A 140 -15.07 -15.23 -6.06
CA GLY A 140 -15.83 -16.45 -5.78
C GLY A 140 -14.91 -17.56 -5.27
N ASP A 141 -15.49 -18.42 -4.43
CA ASP A 141 -14.80 -19.56 -3.84
C ASP A 141 -15.66 -20.83 -3.93
N GLU A 142 -15.21 -21.95 -3.36
CA GLU A 142 -15.98 -23.20 -3.28
C GLU A 142 -16.36 -23.55 -1.83
N MET A 143 -16.31 -22.56 -0.92
CA MET A 143 -16.55 -22.79 0.51
C MET A 143 -18.04 -22.78 0.83
N GLU A 144 -18.49 -23.79 1.59
CA GLU A 144 -19.86 -23.81 2.11
C GLU A 144 -20.09 -22.59 3.02
N GLY A 145 -21.10 -21.77 2.69
CA GLY A 145 -21.38 -20.51 3.38
C GLY A 145 -20.39 -19.38 3.07
N GLY A 146 -19.51 -19.56 2.09
CA GLY A 146 -18.61 -18.56 1.53
C GLY A 146 -19.25 -17.77 0.39
N LEU A 147 -18.58 -17.73 -0.77
CA LEU A 147 -19.06 -17.10 -2.01
C LEU A 147 -19.14 -18.13 -3.15
N ALA A 148 -19.71 -19.30 -2.86
CA ALA A 148 -19.74 -20.45 -3.75
C ALA A 148 -20.92 -20.46 -4.74
N THR A 149 -22.03 -19.81 -4.39
CA THR A 149 -23.23 -19.80 -5.23
C THR A 149 -23.76 -18.39 -5.47
N PRO A 150 -24.57 -18.17 -6.52
CA PRO A 150 -25.28 -16.92 -6.71
C PRO A 150 -26.14 -16.50 -5.50
N ALA A 151 -26.70 -17.47 -4.77
CA ALA A 151 -27.48 -17.21 -3.56
C ALA A 151 -26.61 -16.67 -2.41
N ASP A 152 -25.38 -17.19 -2.26
CA ASP A 152 -24.44 -16.72 -1.23
C ASP A 152 -24.06 -15.25 -1.42
N TYR A 153 -23.84 -14.84 -2.67
CA TYR A 153 -23.64 -13.43 -3.02
C TYR A 153 -24.85 -12.56 -2.66
N GLY A 154 -26.07 -13.05 -2.90
CA GLY A 154 -27.30 -12.39 -2.49
C GLY A 154 -27.36 -12.18 -0.97
N ASN A 155 -27.11 -13.24 -0.21
CA ASN A 155 -27.09 -13.21 1.26
C ASN A 155 -26.02 -12.25 1.80
N PHE A 156 -24.81 -12.27 1.24
CA PHE A 156 -23.75 -11.36 1.66
C PHE A 156 -24.04 -9.91 1.26
N ALA A 157 -24.71 -9.69 0.14
CA ALA A 157 -25.16 -8.35 -0.26
C ALA A 157 -26.21 -7.78 0.71
N GLU A 158 -27.17 -8.59 1.17
CA GLU A 158 -28.12 -8.18 2.22
C GLU A 158 -27.39 -7.78 3.50
N TRP A 159 -26.38 -8.55 3.92
CA TRP A 159 -25.52 -8.18 5.05
C TRP A 159 -24.81 -6.84 4.81
N MET A 160 -24.26 -6.59 3.62
CA MET A 160 -23.60 -5.32 3.29
C MET A 160 -24.55 -4.12 3.33
N VAL A 161 -25.78 -4.29 2.83
CA VAL A 161 -26.81 -3.25 2.92
C VAL A 161 -27.16 -2.95 4.37
N ASN A 162 -27.38 -4.00 5.19
CA ASN A 162 -27.64 -3.87 6.62
C ASN A 162 -26.48 -3.22 7.38
N ARG A 163 -25.23 -3.47 6.93
CA ARG A 163 -24.02 -2.81 7.46
C ARG A 163 -23.93 -1.33 7.09
N GLY A 164 -24.67 -0.89 6.07
CA GLY A 164 -24.81 0.51 5.67
C GLY A 164 -24.24 0.87 4.29
N TYR A 165 -23.70 -0.10 3.54
CA TYR A 165 -23.19 0.17 2.18
C TYR A 165 -24.32 0.61 1.25
N LYS A 166 -24.02 1.58 0.37
CA LYS A 166 -24.96 2.13 -0.61
C LYS A 166 -24.71 1.65 -2.04
N ALA A 167 -23.60 0.95 -2.25
CA ALA A 167 -23.22 0.30 -3.49
C ALA A 167 -22.41 -0.95 -3.15
N ILE A 168 -22.47 -1.96 -4.03
CA ILE A 168 -21.79 -3.24 -3.87
C ILE A 168 -21.11 -3.59 -5.19
N LYS A 169 -19.90 -4.13 -5.13
CA LYS A 169 -19.14 -4.67 -6.26
C LYS A 169 -18.82 -6.13 -6.00
N LEU A 170 -19.19 -6.98 -6.94
CA LEU A 170 -18.93 -8.41 -6.94
C LEU A 170 -17.64 -8.68 -7.74
N HIS A 171 -16.80 -9.61 -7.29
CA HIS A 171 -15.74 -10.20 -8.08
C HIS A 171 -16.08 -11.67 -8.30
N THR A 172 -16.35 -12.05 -9.54
CA THR A 172 -16.76 -13.39 -9.93
C THR A 172 -15.68 -14.08 -10.73
#